data_AF-S9TW13-F1
#
_entry.id   AF-S9TW13-F1
#
_cell.length_a   1.000
_cell.length_b   1.000
_cell.length_c   1.000
_cell.angle_alpha   90.00
_cell.angle_beta   90.00
_cell.angle_gamma   90.00
#
_symmetry.space_group_name_H-M   'P 1'
#
loop_
_entity.id
_entity.type
_entity.pdbx_description
1 polymer ?
#
loop_
_entity_poly.entity_id
_entity_poly.type
_entity_poly.pdbx_seq_one_letter_code
_entity_poly.pdbx_strand_id
1 'polypeptide(L)'
;MTSDDTHTRTVEALARLRGERAAPDAPGVELPDIFLVKQEMVFCFKDSAAHLALQYVDVPPSGGVAGAVPSNKPTGKDPYLVLPKKPHGHGDVHTLLHDATISESHLSAFLPQAGLCAPPTHGHDRLLDYLLYVQKKKHIVFFQDTNATSVLTIPISLALSEREDLVMNCTCIPRKPREAIGLLCSVLTAAAEDDAEEKREGEEGSTAAAPRAAKSKVGRWRTALVEYNIFEDIAKSMFSEEADEKDGRAGRGESGPGEDEPAAADTEESRAADDARAHLLPFPGSINTLILQFPAYYRVVQKTKGKVPEFINPKYENDAKRAFRTPARLESLMQDIALLFENHYDLAEDTASAVSAAPPQCRIVGERIGGTVFARWTYAPVKNHFDEVEKKVRAHMEPYGATSAEEKYYDLIRARLCAVGLRLPTLPHGGDGAASLGTAAWLKTQPDVYISEAVRACLLPNVVLDPAALPLASLRRMFPHPQQVCITERSTLIVEGHVVIESLHLDGALRVVGPAKGSGPPLVLTGVTVQNEGWCVRPVRSLDSEEVILMRGFVFEKRATHVIDTNTDLSKL
;
A
#
# COMPACT_ATOMS: atom_id res chain seq x y z
N MET A 1 7.56 -10.50 3.84
CA MET A 1 8.27 -10.98 2.62
C MET A 1 9.47 -10.07 2.38
N THR A 2 10.59 -10.63 1.97
CA THR A 2 11.84 -9.92 1.64
C THR A 2 12.34 -10.40 0.28
N SER A 3 13.32 -9.72 -0.30
CA SER A 3 14.05 -10.12 -1.51
C SER A 3 15.54 -10.18 -1.23
N ASP A 4 16.33 -10.62 -2.21
CA ASP A 4 17.80 -10.56 -2.12
C ASP A 4 18.30 -9.13 -1.84
N ASP A 5 17.60 -8.10 -2.30
CA ASP A 5 17.95 -6.69 -2.06
C ASP A 5 17.69 -6.24 -0.62
N THR A 6 16.74 -6.87 0.08
CA THR A 6 16.21 -6.36 1.36
C THR A 6 16.46 -7.29 2.55
N HIS A 7 16.63 -8.59 2.34
CA HIS A 7 16.64 -9.60 3.40
C HIS A 7 17.65 -9.31 4.52
N THR A 8 18.93 -9.15 4.17
CA THR A 8 20.00 -8.90 5.17
C THR A 8 19.73 -7.63 5.95
N ARG A 9 19.34 -6.54 5.28
CA ARG A 9 19.04 -5.26 5.93
C ARG A 9 17.81 -5.35 6.85
N THR A 10 16.80 -6.14 6.47
CA THR A 10 15.64 -6.41 7.33
C THR A 10 16.03 -7.21 8.56
N VAL A 11 16.87 -8.24 8.43
CA VAL A 11 17.38 -9.02 9.58
C VAL A 11 18.15 -8.10 10.55
N GLU A 12 19.01 -7.24 10.03
CA GLU A 12 19.76 -6.28 10.85
C GLU A 12 18.85 -5.27 11.55
N ALA A 13 17.82 -4.77 10.85
CA ALA A 13 16.84 -3.86 11.44
C ALA A 13 16.05 -4.54 12.58
N LEU A 14 15.65 -5.79 12.40
CA LEU A 14 14.98 -6.57 13.45
C LEU A 14 15.88 -6.82 14.67
N ALA A 15 17.16 -7.14 14.45
CA ALA A 15 18.13 -7.30 15.54
C ALA A 15 18.30 -6.00 16.35
N ARG A 16 18.32 -4.84 15.66
CA ARG A 16 18.34 -3.52 16.33
C ARG A 16 17.07 -3.29 17.16
N LEU A 17 15.89 -3.59 16.60
CA LEU A 17 14.62 -3.44 17.32
C LEU A 17 14.52 -4.35 18.56
N ARG A 18 15.12 -5.52 18.53
CA ARG A 18 15.20 -6.45 19.66
C ARG A 18 16.23 -6.04 20.73
N GLY A 19 16.97 -4.96 20.51
CA GLY A 19 18.04 -4.52 21.42
C GLY A 19 19.32 -5.36 21.34
N GLU A 20 19.43 -6.26 20.35
CA GLU A 20 20.59 -7.14 20.15
C GLU A 20 21.81 -6.39 19.56
N ARG A 21 21.61 -5.17 19.05
CA ARG A 21 22.67 -4.25 18.59
C ARG A 21 22.42 -2.82 19.05
N ALA A 22 23.37 -2.29 19.84
CA ALA A 22 23.57 -0.92 20.33
C ALA A 22 22.56 0.16 19.89
N ALA A 23 21.50 0.33 20.68
CA ALA A 23 20.91 1.64 20.96
C ALA A 23 20.83 1.76 22.50
N PRO A 24 21.59 2.66 23.14
CA PRO A 24 21.81 2.63 24.59
C PRO A 24 20.57 2.93 25.46
N ASP A 25 19.45 3.41 24.89
CA ASP A 25 18.39 4.05 25.67
C ASP A 25 16.96 3.53 25.43
N ALA A 26 16.77 2.40 24.73
CA ALA A 26 15.45 1.79 24.52
C ALA A 26 15.46 0.28 24.85
N PRO A 27 14.57 -0.20 25.75
CA PRO A 27 14.42 -1.64 25.95
C PRO A 27 13.99 -2.29 24.62
N GLY A 28 14.65 -3.38 24.24
CA GLY A 28 14.34 -4.11 23.03
C GLY A 28 12.87 -4.56 23.00
N VAL A 29 12.29 -4.62 21.80
CA VAL A 29 10.91 -5.10 21.60
C VAL A 29 10.95 -6.60 21.33
N GLU A 30 10.24 -7.37 22.15
CA GLU A 30 10.02 -8.79 21.87
C GLU A 30 9.12 -8.93 20.64
N LEU A 31 9.66 -9.57 19.61
CA LEU A 31 8.98 -9.85 18.35
C LEU A 31 9.12 -11.35 18.02
N PRO A 32 8.51 -12.24 18.84
CA PRO A 32 8.72 -13.68 18.74
C PRO A 32 8.13 -14.25 17.44
N ASP A 33 6.99 -13.72 16.99
CA ASP A 33 6.23 -14.26 15.85
C ASP A 33 6.51 -13.53 14.53
N ILE A 34 7.79 -13.23 14.25
CA ILE A 34 8.21 -12.67 12.95
C ILE A 34 8.84 -13.77 12.09
N PHE A 35 8.13 -14.11 11.00
CA PHE A 35 8.58 -15.05 9.98
C PHE A 35 9.04 -14.30 8.74
N LEU A 36 10.35 -14.36 8.45
CA LEU A 36 10.90 -13.81 7.21
C LEU A 36 10.85 -14.86 6.10
N VAL A 37 9.96 -14.65 5.13
CA VAL A 37 9.98 -15.38 3.86
C VAL A 37 10.69 -14.54 2.80
N LYS A 38 11.68 -15.12 2.11
CA LYS A 38 12.49 -14.45 1.09
C LYS A 38 12.07 -14.96 -0.29
N GLN A 39 11.60 -14.06 -1.14
CA GLN A 39 11.26 -14.39 -2.53
C GLN A 39 12.53 -14.68 -3.34
N GLU A 40 12.39 -15.54 -4.35
CA GLU A 40 13.45 -15.80 -5.31
C GLU A 40 13.42 -14.77 -6.45
N MET A 41 14.47 -14.79 -7.27
CA MET A 41 14.54 -13.99 -8.49
C MET A 41 14.39 -14.88 -9.71
N VAL A 42 13.68 -14.38 -10.72
CA VAL A 42 13.42 -15.05 -12.00
C VAL A 42 14.33 -14.52 -13.11
N PHE A 43 14.54 -15.34 -14.14
CA PHE A 43 15.34 -14.95 -15.29
C PHE A 43 14.70 -13.83 -16.13
N CYS A 44 15.53 -13.05 -16.80
CA CYS A 44 15.06 -12.01 -17.72
C CYS A 44 15.12 -12.47 -19.18
N PHE A 45 14.20 -11.96 -20.00
CA PHE A 45 14.17 -12.10 -21.44
C PHE A 45 14.75 -10.87 -22.14
N LYS A 46 15.54 -11.07 -23.20
CA LYS A 46 16.11 -9.98 -23.99
C LYS A 46 15.20 -9.48 -25.11
N ASP A 47 14.25 -10.31 -25.56
CA ASP A 47 13.39 -10.01 -26.71
C ASP A 47 12.02 -10.69 -26.63
N SER A 48 11.15 -10.35 -27.58
CA SER A 48 9.77 -10.84 -27.67
C SER A 48 9.66 -12.33 -28.04
N ALA A 49 10.76 -12.99 -28.43
CA ALA A 49 10.81 -14.43 -28.64
C ALA A 49 11.18 -15.20 -27.35
N ALA A 50 11.21 -14.51 -26.21
CA ALA A 50 11.53 -15.05 -24.89
C ALA A 50 12.93 -15.68 -24.79
N HIS A 51 13.88 -15.21 -25.60
CA HIS A 51 15.27 -15.61 -25.40
C HIS A 51 15.80 -15.06 -24.08
N LEU A 52 16.53 -15.87 -23.32
CA LEU A 52 17.16 -15.43 -22.08
C LEU A 52 18.17 -14.31 -22.33
N ALA A 53 18.14 -13.31 -21.46
CA ALA A 53 19.13 -12.23 -21.45
C ALA A 53 20.46 -12.74 -20.91
N LEU A 54 21.55 -12.10 -21.36
CA LEU A 54 22.91 -12.38 -20.92
C LEU A 54 23.54 -11.03 -20.56
N GLN A 55 24.30 -11.00 -19.47
CA GLN A 55 24.97 -9.80 -19.00
C GLN A 55 26.43 -10.11 -18.64
N TYR A 56 27.33 -9.18 -18.95
CA TYR A 56 28.73 -9.30 -18.56
C TYR A 56 28.91 -8.77 -17.14
N VAL A 57 29.77 -9.45 -16.39
CA VAL A 57 30.07 -9.13 -15.00
C VAL A 57 31.58 -9.21 -14.81
N ASP A 58 32.18 -8.11 -14.35
CA ASP A 58 33.61 -8.06 -14.03
C ASP A 58 33.82 -8.60 -12.61
N VAL A 59 34.48 -9.75 -12.48
CA VAL A 59 34.75 -10.36 -11.17
C VAL A 59 35.90 -9.62 -10.47
N PRO A 60 35.72 -9.16 -9.21
CA PRO A 60 36.82 -8.63 -8.42
C PRO A 60 37.87 -9.73 -8.16
N PRO A 61 39.18 -9.40 -8.06
CA PRO A 61 40.25 -10.39 -7.81
C PRO A 61 40.06 -11.26 -6.56
N SER A 62 39.19 -10.85 -5.63
CA SER A 62 38.92 -11.48 -4.35
C SER A 62 37.85 -12.58 -4.37
N GLY A 63 37.40 -13.04 -5.54
CA GLY A 63 36.65 -14.30 -5.67
C GLY A 63 35.22 -14.25 -5.11
N GLY A 64 34.32 -13.65 -5.88
CA GLY A 64 32.87 -13.73 -5.65
C GLY A 64 32.09 -12.92 -6.66
N VAL A 65 30.96 -13.45 -7.15
CA VAL A 65 30.03 -12.75 -8.06
C VAL A 65 29.17 -11.71 -7.28
N ALA A 66 29.16 -11.80 -5.95
CA ALA A 66 28.46 -10.88 -5.07
C ALA A 66 29.20 -9.52 -5.03
N GLY A 67 28.61 -8.50 -5.67
CA GLY A 67 29.15 -7.13 -5.70
C GLY A 67 29.83 -6.74 -7.01
N ALA A 68 29.75 -7.58 -8.04
CA ALA A 68 30.31 -7.29 -9.34
C ALA A 68 29.41 -6.32 -10.14
N VAL A 69 30.02 -5.34 -10.82
CA VAL A 69 29.30 -4.28 -11.54
C VAL A 69 28.84 -4.83 -12.90
N PRO A 70 27.53 -4.81 -13.20
CA PRO A 70 27.02 -5.32 -14.46
C PRO A 70 27.36 -4.39 -15.63
N SER A 71 27.76 -4.94 -16.77
CA SER A 71 28.03 -4.18 -17.99
C SER A 71 27.43 -4.85 -19.24
N ASN A 72 27.02 -4.03 -20.21
CA ASN A 72 26.53 -4.51 -21.50
C ASN A 72 27.68 -4.79 -22.49
N LYS A 73 28.92 -4.49 -22.10
CA LYS A 73 30.12 -4.71 -22.89
C LYS A 73 31.20 -5.33 -22.01
N PRO A 74 32.02 -6.25 -22.53
CA PRO A 74 33.16 -6.78 -21.80
C PRO A 74 34.09 -5.63 -21.40
N THR A 75 34.22 -5.35 -20.11
CA THR A 75 35.01 -4.21 -19.59
C THR A 75 36.32 -4.65 -18.91
N GLY A 76 36.53 -5.96 -18.71
CA GLY A 76 37.77 -6.57 -18.21
C GLY A 76 38.46 -7.53 -19.18
N LYS A 77 39.61 -8.08 -18.76
CA LYS A 77 40.38 -9.08 -19.52
C LYS A 77 39.68 -10.44 -19.62
N ASP A 78 38.86 -10.80 -18.63
CA ASP A 78 38.08 -12.06 -18.57
C ASP A 78 36.68 -11.81 -17.98
N PRO A 79 35.73 -11.26 -18.74
CA PRO A 79 34.39 -10.96 -18.27
C PRO A 79 33.54 -12.23 -18.19
N TYR A 80 32.85 -12.43 -17.06
CA TYR A 80 31.94 -13.57 -16.89
C TYR A 80 30.58 -13.25 -17.48
N LEU A 81 29.95 -14.26 -18.09
CA LEU A 81 28.60 -14.16 -18.61
C LEU A 81 27.62 -14.70 -17.58
N VAL A 82 26.65 -13.88 -17.15
CA VAL A 82 25.61 -14.29 -16.22
C VAL A 82 24.23 -14.15 -16.84
N LEU A 83 23.28 -14.91 -16.29
CA LEU A 83 21.86 -14.73 -16.56
C LEU A 83 21.33 -13.69 -15.55
N PRO A 84 20.96 -12.47 -16.00
CA PRO A 84 20.43 -11.47 -15.09
C PRO A 84 19.07 -11.95 -14.55
N LYS A 85 18.88 -11.73 -13.25
CA LYS A 85 17.64 -12.07 -12.56
C LYS A 85 16.99 -10.81 -11.99
N LYS A 86 15.66 -10.83 -11.90
CA LYS A 86 14.86 -9.76 -11.29
C LYS A 86 13.78 -10.37 -10.39
N PRO A 87 13.28 -9.62 -9.41
CA PRO A 87 12.07 -9.99 -8.68
C PRO A 87 10.92 -10.39 -9.61
N HIS A 88 10.23 -11.48 -9.27
CA HIS A 88 9.01 -11.95 -9.93
C HIS A 88 7.77 -11.11 -9.58
N GLY A 89 7.92 -10.12 -8.69
CA GLY A 89 6.81 -9.30 -8.22
C GLY A 89 6.29 -9.77 -6.86
N HIS A 90 5.30 -9.06 -6.35
CA HIS A 90 4.82 -9.29 -4.98
C HIS A 90 3.79 -10.43 -4.87
N GLY A 91 3.36 -11.03 -5.99
CA GLY A 91 2.52 -12.24 -6.01
C GLY A 91 3.18 -13.46 -5.37
N ASP A 92 4.51 -13.52 -5.35
CA ASP A 92 5.30 -14.59 -4.70
C ASP A 92 4.93 -14.82 -3.24
N VAL A 93 4.40 -13.81 -2.56
CA VAL A 93 4.00 -13.91 -1.14
C VAL A 93 3.09 -15.11 -0.88
N HIS A 94 2.21 -15.47 -1.82
CA HIS A 94 1.27 -16.57 -1.66
C HIS A 94 1.95 -17.94 -1.77
N THR A 95 2.85 -18.11 -2.75
CA THR A 95 3.65 -19.35 -2.89
C THR A 95 4.60 -19.50 -1.70
N LEU A 96 5.25 -18.40 -1.28
CA LEU A 96 6.13 -18.40 -0.11
C LEU A 96 5.39 -18.76 1.17
N LEU A 97 4.17 -18.28 1.37
CA LEU A 97 3.35 -18.65 2.54
C LEU A 97 2.86 -20.10 2.47
N HIS A 98 2.56 -20.61 1.28
CA HIS A 98 2.21 -22.02 1.09
C HIS A 98 3.35 -22.95 1.50
N ASP A 99 4.58 -22.62 1.11
CA ASP A 99 5.77 -23.45 1.35
C ASP A 99 6.44 -23.19 2.71
N ALA A 100 6.09 -22.10 3.39
CA ALA A 100 6.69 -21.74 4.67
C ALA A 100 6.39 -22.77 5.76
N THR A 101 7.43 -23.15 6.51
CA THR A 101 7.34 -24.01 7.69
C THR A 101 7.78 -23.28 8.96
N ILE A 102 7.42 -23.85 10.11
CA ILE A 102 7.78 -23.37 11.44
C ILE A 102 8.86 -24.29 12.02
N SER A 103 9.88 -23.70 12.65
CA SER A 103 10.95 -24.48 13.26
C SER A 103 10.46 -25.34 14.44
N GLU A 104 11.10 -26.49 14.67
CA GLU A 104 10.79 -27.35 15.82
C GLU A 104 10.93 -26.61 17.16
N SER A 105 11.88 -25.68 17.27
CA SER A 105 12.04 -24.81 18.44
C SER A 105 10.81 -23.90 18.69
N HIS A 106 10.23 -23.35 17.62
CA HIS A 106 8.98 -22.59 17.71
C HIS A 106 7.77 -23.49 17.96
N LEU A 107 7.77 -24.75 17.52
CA LEU A 107 6.68 -25.66 17.89
C LEU A 107 6.76 -26.04 19.37
N SER A 108 7.93 -26.46 19.83
CA SER A 108 8.19 -26.93 21.20
C SER A 108 8.00 -25.87 22.29
N ALA A 109 8.35 -24.60 22.04
CA ALA A 109 8.10 -23.51 23.00
C ALA A 109 6.59 -23.23 23.22
N PHE A 110 5.72 -23.66 22.30
CA PHE A 110 4.31 -23.26 22.27
C PHE A 110 3.31 -24.38 22.55
N LEU A 111 3.66 -25.65 22.30
CA LEU A 111 2.81 -26.81 22.60
C LEU A 111 2.21 -26.79 24.02
N PRO A 112 2.98 -26.44 25.09
CA PRO A 112 2.42 -26.37 26.44
C PRO A 112 1.36 -25.27 26.62
N GLN A 113 1.49 -24.14 25.91
CA GLN A 113 0.58 -22.99 26.03
C GLN A 113 -0.75 -23.22 25.31
N ALA A 114 -0.75 -24.06 24.28
CA ALA A 114 -1.95 -24.46 23.52
C ALA A 114 -2.69 -25.65 24.15
N GLY A 115 -2.22 -26.21 25.26
CA GLY A 115 -2.80 -27.39 25.90
C GLY A 115 -2.59 -28.68 25.09
N LEU A 116 -1.57 -28.73 24.22
CA LEU A 116 -1.26 -29.88 23.37
C LEU A 116 -0.01 -30.59 23.91
N CYS A 117 -0.13 -31.90 24.19
CA CYS A 117 0.97 -32.70 24.76
C CYS A 117 1.99 -33.20 23.73
N ALA A 118 1.70 -33.06 22.44
CA ALA A 118 2.56 -33.44 21.31
C ALA A 118 2.19 -32.60 20.08
N PRO A 119 3.13 -32.35 19.14
CA PRO A 119 2.78 -31.76 17.86
C PRO A 119 1.76 -32.67 17.17
N PRO A 120 0.68 -32.11 16.58
CA PRO A 120 -0.34 -32.91 15.92
C PRO A 120 0.31 -33.80 14.85
N THR A 121 -0.03 -35.08 14.89
CA THR A 121 0.81 -36.16 14.36
C THR A 121 0.96 -36.19 12.84
N HIS A 122 0.30 -35.33 12.07
CA HIS A 122 0.47 -35.19 10.62
C HIS A 122 0.46 -33.71 10.19
N GLY A 123 1.53 -33.23 9.53
CA GLY A 123 1.46 -32.11 8.58
C GLY A 123 1.29 -30.67 9.09
N HIS A 124 1.49 -30.37 10.38
CA HIS A 124 1.36 -28.99 10.92
C HIS A 124 2.70 -28.25 11.10
N ASP A 125 3.77 -28.72 10.47
CA ASP A 125 5.01 -27.96 10.33
C ASP A 125 4.85 -26.76 9.39
N ARG A 126 3.81 -26.75 8.53
CA ARG A 126 3.48 -25.62 7.66
C ARG A 126 2.91 -24.43 8.44
N LEU A 127 3.38 -23.23 8.09
CA LEU A 127 2.99 -21.97 8.72
C LEU A 127 1.49 -21.72 8.64
N LEU A 128 0.87 -21.95 7.48
CA LEU A 128 -0.57 -21.71 7.30
C LEU A 128 -1.43 -22.66 8.14
N ASP A 129 -1.03 -23.92 8.28
CA ASP A 129 -1.74 -24.90 9.10
C ASP A 129 -1.69 -24.52 10.58
N TYR A 130 -0.53 -24.07 11.05
CA TYR A 130 -0.38 -23.53 12.39
C TYR A 130 -1.26 -22.28 12.62
N LEU A 131 -1.24 -21.33 11.69
CA LEU A 131 -2.03 -20.11 11.82
C LEU A 131 -3.54 -20.42 11.86
N LEU A 132 -4.01 -21.41 11.10
CA LEU A 132 -5.43 -21.71 10.97
C LEU A 132 -5.93 -22.58 12.13
N TYR A 133 -5.28 -23.71 12.37
CA TYR A 133 -5.80 -24.73 13.29
C TYR A 133 -5.32 -24.51 14.73
N VAL A 134 -4.12 -23.98 14.92
CA VAL A 134 -3.53 -23.76 16.26
C VAL A 134 -3.83 -22.35 16.75
N GLN A 135 -3.41 -21.33 15.99
CA GLN A 135 -3.62 -19.92 16.35
C GLN A 135 -5.04 -19.43 16.09
N LYS A 136 -5.86 -20.22 15.38
CA LYS A 136 -7.27 -19.91 15.08
C LYS A 136 -7.43 -18.51 14.49
N LYS A 137 -6.48 -18.10 13.65
CA LYS A 137 -6.55 -16.78 12.99
C LYS A 137 -7.74 -16.77 12.05
N LYS A 138 -8.54 -15.70 12.13
CA LYS A 138 -9.74 -15.52 11.30
C LYS A 138 -9.48 -14.74 10.02
N HIS A 139 -8.47 -13.87 10.04
CA HIS A 139 -8.10 -13.02 8.91
C HIS A 139 -6.60 -13.00 8.70
N ILE A 140 -6.22 -12.73 7.45
CA ILE A 140 -4.87 -12.32 7.07
C ILE A 140 -4.96 -10.95 6.40
N VAL A 141 -3.98 -10.09 6.69
CA VAL A 141 -3.91 -8.75 6.12
C VAL A 141 -2.58 -8.58 5.42
N PHE A 142 -2.61 -8.15 4.16
CA PHE A 142 -1.44 -7.75 3.39
C PHE A 142 -1.42 -6.23 3.30
N PHE A 143 -0.25 -5.62 3.49
CA PHE A 143 -0.04 -4.18 3.40
C PHE A 143 1.34 -3.90 2.80
N GLN A 144 1.53 -2.69 2.27
CA GLN A 144 2.79 -2.27 1.64
C GLN A 144 3.71 -1.51 2.61
N ASP A 145 4.98 -1.45 2.25
CA ASP A 145 6.11 -1.04 3.09
C ASP A 145 6.03 0.37 3.70
N THR A 146 5.53 1.36 2.95
CA THR A 146 5.69 2.79 3.27
C THR A 146 4.38 3.55 3.39
N ASN A 147 3.25 2.85 3.54
CA ASN A 147 1.95 3.48 3.81
C ASN A 147 1.58 3.38 5.30
N ALA A 148 2.17 4.26 6.12
CA ALA A 148 2.04 4.23 7.57
C ALA A 148 0.59 4.40 8.07
N THR A 149 -0.29 5.01 7.28
CA THR A 149 -1.70 5.23 7.62
C THR A 149 -2.54 3.95 7.56
N SER A 150 -2.01 2.87 6.96
CA SER A 150 -2.71 1.58 6.85
C SER A 150 -3.13 1.00 8.21
N VAL A 151 -2.37 1.25 9.28
CA VAL A 151 -2.70 0.80 10.65
C VAL A 151 -4.03 1.36 11.17
N LEU A 152 -4.54 2.43 10.55
CA LEU A 152 -5.84 3.01 10.88
C LEU A 152 -6.96 2.55 9.96
N THR A 153 -6.66 2.24 8.71
CA THR A 153 -7.65 1.73 7.76
C THR A 153 -7.96 0.25 8.03
N ILE A 154 -6.94 -0.54 8.42
CA ILE A 154 -7.05 -1.99 8.64
C ILE A 154 -8.18 -2.36 9.64
N PRO A 155 -8.29 -1.75 10.84
CA PRO A 155 -9.37 -2.11 11.78
C PRO A 155 -10.77 -1.84 11.23
N ILE A 156 -10.94 -0.78 10.44
CA ILE A 156 -12.22 -0.42 9.83
C ILE A 156 -12.54 -1.40 8.70
N SER A 157 -11.57 -1.68 7.82
CA SER A 157 -11.73 -2.68 6.75
C SER A 157 -12.03 -4.07 7.31
N LEU A 158 -11.39 -4.49 8.39
CA LEU A 158 -11.67 -5.75 9.08
C LEU A 158 -13.12 -5.81 9.59
N ALA A 159 -13.58 -4.78 10.30
CA ALA A 159 -14.95 -4.74 10.82
C ALA A 159 -16.00 -4.78 9.71
N LEU A 160 -15.75 -4.10 8.59
CA LEU A 160 -16.64 -4.13 7.43
C LEU A 160 -16.57 -5.48 6.67
N SER A 161 -15.40 -6.13 6.65
CA SER A 161 -15.27 -7.47 6.04
C SER A 161 -16.14 -8.50 6.76
N GLU A 162 -16.13 -8.50 8.10
CA GLU A 162 -16.99 -9.37 8.91
C GLU A 162 -18.48 -9.01 8.75
N ARG A 163 -18.82 -7.72 8.73
CA ARG A 163 -20.21 -7.27 8.60
C ARG A 163 -20.84 -7.65 7.26
N GLU A 164 -20.06 -7.53 6.18
CA GLU A 164 -20.53 -7.75 4.81
C GLU A 164 -20.19 -9.15 4.27
N ASP A 165 -19.61 -10.02 5.10
CA ASP A 165 -19.17 -11.38 4.79
C ASP A 165 -18.25 -11.44 3.54
N LEU A 166 -17.20 -10.62 3.56
CA LEU A 166 -16.23 -10.51 2.46
C LEU A 166 -15.10 -11.52 2.63
N VAL A 167 -14.92 -12.40 1.63
CA VAL A 167 -13.73 -13.29 1.59
C VAL A 167 -12.46 -12.49 1.30
N MET A 168 -12.60 -11.37 0.59
CA MET A 168 -11.53 -10.41 0.32
C MET A 168 -12.10 -8.98 0.27
N ASN A 169 -11.46 -8.06 0.98
CA ASN A 169 -11.79 -6.64 1.02
C ASN A 169 -10.55 -5.81 0.66
N CYS A 170 -10.66 -5.05 -0.43
CA CYS A 170 -9.63 -4.14 -0.88
C CYS A 170 -9.80 -2.78 -0.20
N THR A 171 -8.78 -2.32 0.53
CA THR A 171 -8.77 -0.94 1.00
C THR A 171 -8.60 -0.02 -0.21
N CYS A 172 -9.53 0.92 -0.39
CA CYS A 172 -9.59 1.79 -1.55
C CYS A 172 -9.64 3.27 -1.15
N ILE A 173 -9.36 4.15 -2.12
CA ILE A 173 -9.61 5.60 -2.05
C ILE A 173 -10.30 6.07 -3.34
N PRO A 174 -10.99 7.23 -3.36
CA PRO A 174 -11.40 7.87 -4.60
C PRO A 174 -10.16 8.12 -5.47
N ARG A 175 -10.07 7.47 -6.63
CA ARG A 175 -8.91 7.55 -7.52
C ARG A 175 -8.96 8.83 -8.35
N LYS A 176 -7.81 9.46 -8.59
CA LYS A 176 -7.67 10.54 -9.58
C LYS A 176 -7.24 9.96 -10.95
N PRO A 177 -7.62 10.56 -12.09
CA PRO A 177 -7.09 10.15 -13.39
C PRO A 177 -5.55 10.18 -13.41
N ARG A 178 -4.94 9.29 -14.20
CA ARG A 178 -3.47 9.14 -14.31
C ARG A 178 -2.73 8.74 -13.02
N GLU A 179 -3.48 8.37 -11.99
CA GLU A 179 -2.91 7.90 -10.74
C GLU A 179 -2.47 6.43 -10.87
N ALA A 180 -1.19 6.18 -10.56
CA ALA A 180 -0.57 4.85 -10.60
C ALA A 180 -1.02 4.00 -9.38
N ILE A 181 -2.30 3.64 -9.39
CA ILE A 181 -3.03 2.83 -8.42
C ILE A 181 -4.08 2.03 -9.21
N GLY A 182 -4.12 0.72 -9.01
CA GLY A 182 -5.10 -0.17 -9.65
C GLY A 182 -6.55 0.14 -9.24
N LEU A 183 -7.50 -0.29 -10.06
CA LEU A 183 -8.92 -0.03 -9.89
C LEU A 183 -9.66 -1.30 -9.50
N LEU A 184 -10.59 -1.20 -8.54
CA LEU A 184 -11.49 -2.31 -8.22
C LEU A 184 -12.67 -2.28 -9.19
N CYS A 185 -12.74 -3.27 -10.07
CA CYS A 185 -13.66 -3.30 -11.20
C CYS A 185 -14.52 -4.57 -11.20
N SER A 186 -15.71 -4.41 -11.76
CA SER A 186 -16.51 -5.50 -12.30
C SER A 186 -15.98 -5.84 -13.69
N VAL A 187 -15.48 -7.06 -13.90
CA VAL A 187 -14.91 -7.52 -15.18
C VAL A 187 -15.67 -8.71 -15.73
N LEU A 188 -15.91 -8.72 -17.03
CA LEU A 188 -16.47 -9.86 -17.75
C LEU A 188 -15.33 -10.73 -18.26
N THR A 189 -15.11 -11.87 -17.61
CA THR A 189 -14.10 -12.84 -18.08
C THR A 189 -14.72 -13.77 -19.12
N ALA A 190 -14.00 -14.04 -20.21
CA ALA A 190 -14.36 -15.12 -21.13
C ALA A 190 -14.45 -16.44 -20.35
N ALA A 191 -15.39 -17.33 -20.74
CA ALA A 191 -15.52 -18.62 -20.06
C ALA A 191 -14.20 -19.40 -20.21
N ALA A 192 -13.61 -19.80 -19.08
CA ALA A 192 -12.39 -20.59 -19.05
C ALA A 192 -12.56 -21.87 -19.90
N GLU A 193 -11.48 -22.30 -20.56
CA GLU A 193 -11.44 -23.58 -21.29
C GLU A 193 -11.35 -24.80 -20.36
N ASP A 194 -11.20 -24.57 -19.05
CA ASP A 194 -10.80 -25.56 -18.03
C ASP A 194 -11.83 -26.67 -17.75
N ASP A 195 -13.09 -26.53 -18.18
CA ASP A 195 -14.10 -27.59 -18.01
C ASP A 195 -13.91 -28.78 -18.99
N ALA A 196 -12.91 -28.75 -19.88
CA ALA A 196 -12.71 -29.77 -20.92
C ALA A 196 -11.75 -30.92 -20.52
N GLU A 197 -10.89 -30.73 -19.51
CA GLU A 197 -9.88 -31.76 -19.16
C GLU A 197 -10.38 -32.79 -18.12
N GLU A 198 -11.35 -32.44 -17.27
CA GLU A 198 -11.82 -33.35 -16.20
C GLU A 198 -12.78 -34.46 -16.67
N LYS A 199 -13.07 -34.55 -17.98
CA LYS A 199 -14.00 -35.55 -18.55
C LYS A 199 -13.40 -36.51 -19.58
N ARG A 200 -12.07 -36.53 -19.76
CA ARG A 200 -11.43 -37.45 -20.72
C ARG A 200 -10.95 -38.77 -20.12
N GLU A 201 -11.00 -38.97 -18.81
CA GLU A 201 -10.67 -40.24 -18.19
C GLU A 201 -11.92 -40.93 -17.64
N GLY A 202 -12.57 -41.72 -18.50
CA GLY A 202 -13.57 -42.68 -18.07
C GLY A 202 -14.87 -42.64 -18.86
N GLU A 203 -14.84 -42.97 -20.15
CA GLU A 203 -16.00 -43.52 -20.87
C GLU A 203 -15.56 -44.03 -22.27
N GLU A 204 -14.77 -45.10 -22.31
CA GLU A 204 -14.78 -45.98 -23.49
C GLU A 204 -15.96 -46.94 -23.38
N GLY A 205 -17.09 -46.55 -23.97
CA GLY A 205 -18.21 -47.48 -24.13
C GLY A 205 -19.54 -46.83 -24.47
N SER A 206 -19.99 -47.06 -25.72
CA SER A 206 -21.39 -47.06 -26.17
C SER A 206 -21.98 -45.80 -26.83
N THR A 207 -22.13 -45.94 -28.15
CA THR A 207 -23.24 -45.57 -29.06
C THR A 207 -24.00 -44.24 -28.95
N ALA A 208 -23.93 -43.49 -30.06
CA ALA A 208 -24.95 -42.62 -30.68
C ALA A 208 -25.77 -41.69 -29.76
N ALA A 209 -25.29 -40.45 -29.59
CA ALA A 209 -26.10 -39.33 -29.11
C ALA A 209 -26.10 -38.18 -30.14
N ALA A 210 -27.31 -37.66 -30.40
CA ALA A 210 -27.62 -36.53 -31.28
C ALA A 210 -26.79 -35.26 -30.94
N PRO A 211 -26.59 -34.32 -31.89
CA PRO A 211 -25.81 -33.12 -31.65
C PRO A 211 -26.51 -32.26 -30.59
N ARG A 212 -25.99 -32.25 -29.35
CA ARG A 212 -26.36 -31.24 -28.35
C ARG A 212 -25.93 -29.89 -28.90
N ALA A 213 -26.89 -29.00 -29.10
CA ALA A 213 -26.65 -27.61 -29.44
C ALA A 213 -25.58 -27.04 -28.51
N ALA A 214 -24.50 -26.49 -29.09
CA ALA A 214 -23.47 -25.79 -28.35
C ALA A 214 -24.13 -24.66 -27.56
N LYS A 215 -24.25 -24.83 -26.24
CA LYS A 215 -24.60 -23.71 -25.36
C LYS A 215 -23.49 -22.68 -25.55
N SER A 216 -23.87 -21.52 -26.09
CA SER A 216 -23.00 -20.34 -26.14
C SER A 216 -22.33 -20.17 -24.77
N LYS A 217 -20.99 -20.18 -24.75
CA LYS A 217 -20.20 -19.98 -23.53
C LYS A 217 -20.32 -18.51 -23.12
N VAL A 218 -21.39 -18.16 -22.39
CA VAL A 218 -21.59 -16.81 -21.87
C VAL A 218 -20.52 -16.54 -20.80
N GLY A 219 -19.75 -15.45 -20.96
CA GLY A 219 -18.78 -15.02 -19.97
C GLY A 219 -19.45 -14.71 -18.63
N ARG A 220 -18.71 -14.85 -17.52
CA ARG A 220 -19.22 -14.53 -16.18
C ARG A 220 -18.59 -13.26 -15.65
N TRP A 221 -19.40 -12.44 -14.99
CA TRP A 221 -18.91 -11.28 -14.27
C TRP A 221 -18.19 -11.70 -12.99
N ARG A 222 -17.12 -10.96 -12.67
CA ARG A 222 -16.29 -11.14 -11.48
C ARG A 222 -15.84 -9.77 -10.97
N THR A 223 -15.53 -9.70 -9.67
CA THR A 223 -14.83 -8.55 -9.10
C THR A 223 -13.32 -8.78 -9.19
N ALA A 224 -12.57 -7.86 -9.80
CA ALA A 224 -11.13 -7.98 -9.92
C ALA A 224 -10.44 -6.63 -9.72
N LEU A 225 -9.15 -6.68 -9.36
CA LEU A 225 -8.30 -5.50 -9.45
C LEU A 225 -7.73 -5.43 -10.87
N VAL A 226 -7.87 -4.28 -11.50
CA VAL A 226 -7.31 -3.99 -12.82
C VAL A 226 -6.21 -2.96 -12.63
N GLU A 227 -4.99 -3.30 -13.02
CA GLU A 227 -3.87 -2.35 -12.94
C GLU A 227 -4.11 -1.10 -13.77
N TYR A 228 -3.56 0.03 -13.31
CA TYR A 228 -3.84 1.34 -13.89
C TYR A 228 -3.45 1.42 -15.38
N ASN A 229 -2.32 0.81 -15.76
CA ASN A 229 -1.84 0.78 -17.14
C ASN A 229 -2.76 -0.06 -18.04
N ILE A 230 -3.24 -1.22 -17.56
CA ILE A 230 -4.19 -2.07 -18.27
C ILE A 230 -5.51 -1.31 -18.46
N PHE A 231 -6.01 -0.68 -17.39
CA PHE A 231 -7.24 0.11 -17.46
C PHE A 231 -7.12 1.29 -18.43
N GLU A 232 -5.99 2.01 -18.42
CA GLU A 232 -5.76 3.13 -19.33
C GLU A 232 -5.71 2.67 -20.79
N ASP A 233 -5.14 1.50 -21.08
CA ASP A 233 -5.12 0.95 -22.44
C ASP A 233 -6.51 0.48 -22.89
N ILE A 234 -7.28 -0.19 -22.03
CA ILE A 234 -8.67 -0.58 -22.29
C ILE A 234 -9.55 0.65 -22.51
N ALA A 235 -9.40 1.68 -21.66
CA ALA A 235 -10.16 2.91 -21.78
C ALA A 235 -9.88 3.58 -23.13
N LYS A 236 -8.61 3.68 -23.56
CA LYS A 236 -8.26 4.26 -24.86
C LYS A 236 -8.95 3.52 -26.02
N SER A 237 -8.97 2.19 -26.01
CA SER A 237 -9.56 1.41 -27.11
C SER A 237 -11.09 1.54 -27.18
N MET A 238 -11.77 1.57 -26.03
CA MET A 238 -13.24 1.70 -25.99
C MET A 238 -13.71 3.05 -26.54
N PHE A 239 -12.98 4.14 -26.29
CA PHE A 239 -13.37 5.48 -26.75
C PHE A 239 -12.86 5.84 -28.15
N SER A 240 -11.85 5.14 -28.68
CA SER A 240 -11.48 5.28 -30.11
C SER A 240 -12.57 4.72 -31.03
N GLU A 241 -13.22 3.62 -30.64
CA GLU A 241 -14.31 3.02 -31.42
C GLU A 241 -15.57 3.92 -31.45
N GLU A 242 -15.92 4.58 -30.33
CA GLU A 242 -17.04 5.53 -30.29
C GLU A 242 -16.79 6.81 -31.11
N ALA A 243 -15.53 7.22 -31.28
CA ALA A 243 -15.16 8.35 -32.13
C ALA A 243 -15.31 7.99 -33.61
N ASP A 244 -14.84 6.81 -34.02
CA ASP A 244 -15.00 6.30 -35.39
C ASP A 244 -16.48 6.04 -35.76
N GLU A 245 -17.31 5.62 -34.80
CA GLU A 245 -18.76 5.43 -35.02
C GLU A 245 -19.50 6.77 -35.21
N LYS A 246 -19.02 7.85 -34.59
CA LYS A 246 -19.56 9.22 -34.78
C LYS A 246 -19.01 9.90 -36.03
N ASP A 247 -17.76 9.63 -36.41
CA ASP A 247 -17.15 10.17 -37.63
C ASP A 247 -17.56 9.42 -38.91
N GLY A 248 -18.15 8.22 -38.78
CA GLY A 248 -18.83 7.53 -39.89
C GLY A 248 -20.01 8.30 -40.50
N ARG A 249 -20.40 9.46 -39.94
CA ARG A 249 -21.43 10.36 -40.46
C ARG A 249 -20.92 11.71 -40.97
N ALA A 250 -19.61 11.98 -40.95
CA ALA A 250 -19.02 13.19 -41.51
C ALA A 250 -17.99 12.83 -42.58
N GLY A 251 -18.11 13.46 -43.75
CA GLY A 251 -17.37 13.11 -44.95
C GLY A 251 -15.85 13.23 -44.83
N ARG A 252 -15.17 12.34 -45.56
CA ARG A 252 -13.73 12.33 -45.83
C ARG A 252 -13.19 13.73 -46.15
N GLY A 253 -12.29 14.23 -45.32
CA GLY A 253 -11.39 15.34 -45.61
C GLY A 253 -9.94 14.87 -45.47
N GLU A 254 -9.14 15.12 -46.50
CA GLU A 254 -7.77 14.64 -46.69
C GLU A 254 -6.78 15.18 -45.64
N SER A 255 -5.87 14.32 -45.15
CA SER A 255 -4.75 14.68 -44.27
C SER A 255 -3.46 14.94 -45.06
N GLY A 256 -2.82 16.08 -44.79
CA GLY A 256 -1.46 16.41 -45.23
C GLY A 256 -0.42 16.08 -44.15
N PRO A 257 0.87 15.92 -44.48
CA PRO A 257 1.86 15.34 -43.58
C PRO A 257 2.65 16.38 -42.77
N GLY A 258 2.89 16.03 -41.51
CA GLY A 258 4.13 16.30 -40.76
C GLY A 258 4.28 17.67 -40.11
N GLU A 259 4.48 17.68 -38.78
CA GLU A 259 5.57 18.40 -38.10
C GLU A 259 5.62 18.01 -36.61
N ASP A 260 6.82 18.04 -36.06
CA ASP A 260 7.23 17.56 -34.74
C ASP A 260 6.41 18.17 -33.57
N GLU A 261 5.79 17.33 -32.75
CA GLU A 261 5.13 17.76 -31.50
C GLU A 261 6.17 18.06 -30.40
N PRO A 262 6.17 19.28 -29.82
CA PRO A 262 6.91 19.54 -28.59
C PRO A 262 6.14 18.97 -27.39
N ALA A 263 6.87 18.67 -26.32
CA ALA A 263 6.31 18.20 -25.05
C ALA A 263 5.10 19.05 -24.62
N ALA A 264 3.95 18.41 -24.47
CA ALA A 264 2.65 19.03 -24.25
C ALA A 264 2.68 20.09 -23.13
N ALA A 265 2.55 21.36 -23.53
CA ALA A 265 2.17 22.43 -22.63
C ALA A 265 0.68 22.25 -22.25
N ASP A 266 0.35 22.57 -21.01
CA ASP A 266 -1.00 22.51 -20.44
C ASP A 266 -1.91 23.54 -21.14
N THR A 267 -2.60 23.10 -22.20
CA THR A 267 -3.46 23.92 -23.06
C THR A 267 -4.91 23.83 -22.58
N GLU A 268 -5.75 24.80 -22.97
CA GLU A 268 -7.20 24.72 -22.69
C GLU A 268 -7.85 23.43 -23.25
N GLU A 269 -7.27 22.88 -24.32
CA GLU A 269 -7.72 21.64 -24.95
C GLU A 269 -7.41 20.40 -24.09
N SER A 270 -6.26 20.36 -23.39
CA SER A 270 -5.97 19.29 -22.43
C SER A 270 -6.87 19.34 -21.21
N ARG A 271 -7.26 20.54 -20.76
CA ARG A 271 -8.20 20.73 -19.66
C ARG A 271 -9.63 20.33 -20.02
N ALA A 272 -10.07 20.63 -21.25
CA ALA A 272 -11.37 20.19 -21.76
C ALA A 272 -11.44 18.65 -21.93
N ALA A 273 -10.34 18.02 -22.36
CA ALA A 273 -10.23 16.56 -22.41
C ALA A 273 -10.23 15.93 -21.00
N ASP A 274 -9.65 16.60 -19.99
CA ASP A 274 -9.66 16.16 -18.61
C ASP A 274 -11.05 16.28 -17.96
N ASP A 275 -11.83 17.32 -18.28
CA ASP A 275 -13.23 17.46 -17.87
C ASP A 275 -14.13 16.40 -18.53
N ALA A 276 -13.92 16.07 -19.81
CA ALA A 276 -14.61 14.98 -20.48
C ALA A 276 -14.26 13.59 -19.89
N ARG A 277 -13.04 13.45 -19.34
CA ARG A 277 -12.57 12.23 -18.63
C ARG A 277 -13.01 12.17 -17.17
N ALA A 278 -13.56 13.24 -16.60
CA ALA A 278 -14.13 13.21 -15.25
C ALA A 278 -15.30 12.21 -15.15
N HIS A 279 -15.91 11.82 -16.27
CA HIS A 279 -16.91 10.75 -16.32
C HIS A 279 -16.30 9.32 -16.18
N LEU A 280 -14.97 9.18 -16.24
CA LEU A 280 -14.22 7.91 -16.02
C LEU A 280 -13.95 7.61 -14.54
N LEU A 281 -14.58 8.33 -13.61
CA LEU A 281 -14.36 8.27 -12.16
C LEU A 281 -15.15 7.23 -11.34
N PRO A 282 -15.90 6.23 -11.86
CA PRO A 282 -16.77 5.44 -10.97
C PRO A 282 -16.00 4.42 -10.12
N PHE A 283 -14.78 4.02 -10.50
CA PHE A 283 -14.10 2.90 -9.86
C PHE A 283 -13.15 3.34 -8.73
N PRO A 284 -13.27 2.74 -7.52
CA PRO A 284 -12.34 2.98 -6.43
C PRO A 284 -10.92 2.54 -6.77
N GLY A 285 -9.91 3.32 -6.36
CA GLY A 285 -8.51 2.95 -6.48
C GLY A 285 -8.06 2.12 -5.29
N SER A 286 -7.61 0.89 -5.52
CA SER A 286 -7.08 0.00 -4.47
C SER A 286 -5.67 0.39 -4.06
N ILE A 287 -5.47 0.65 -2.77
CA ILE A 287 -4.15 1.04 -2.23
C ILE A 287 -3.30 -0.16 -1.77
N ASN A 288 -3.66 -1.37 -2.20
CA ASN A 288 -2.94 -2.62 -1.91
C ASN A 288 -2.77 -2.95 -0.42
N THR A 289 -3.75 -2.52 0.39
CA THR A 289 -4.01 -3.10 1.71
C THR A 289 -5.18 -4.07 1.59
N LEU A 290 -4.90 -5.37 1.62
CA LEU A 290 -5.84 -6.45 1.34
C LEU A 290 -6.21 -7.17 2.63
N ILE A 291 -7.50 -7.29 2.92
CA ILE A 291 -8.02 -8.00 4.08
C ILE A 291 -8.70 -9.25 3.55
N LEU A 292 -8.27 -10.44 3.99
CA LEU A 292 -8.86 -11.70 3.54
C LEU A 292 -9.32 -12.54 4.72
N GLN A 293 -10.46 -13.20 4.54
CA GLN A 293 -10.94 -14.21 5.46
C GLN A 293 -9.98 -15.42 5.38
N PHE A 294 -9.37 -15.78 6.51
CA PHE A 294 -8.25 -16.70 6.53
C PHE A 294 -8.62 -18.13 6.08
N PRO A 295 -9.77 -18.71 6.48
CA PRO A 295 -10.24 -19.99 5.92
C PRO A 295 -10.37 -20.00 4.38
N ALA A 296 -10.94 -18.94 3.80
CA ALA A 296 -11.11 -18.86 2.34
C ALA A 296 -9.76 -18.68 1.64
N TYR A 297 -8.89 -17.81 2.17
CA TYR A 297 -7.51 -17.65 1.71
C TYR A 297 -6.74 -18.96 1.75
N TYR A 298 -6.79 -19.67 2.88
CA TYR A 298 -6.12 -20.96 3.07
C TYR A 298 -6.55 -21.97 2.00
N ARG A 299 -7.86 -22.11 1.76
CA ARG A 299 -8.40 -23.02 0.74
C ARG A 299 -7.87 -22.69 -0.66
N VAL A 300 -7.89 -21.41 -1.04
CA VAL A 300 -7.40 -20.95 -2.34
C VAL A 300 -5.90 -21.22 -2.49
N VAL A 301 -5.10 -20.90 -1.47
CA VAL A 301 -3.65 -21.09 -1.50
C VAL A 301 -3.27 -22.57 -1.53
N GLN A 302 -3.95 -23.44 -0.77
CA GLN A 302 -3.71 -24.89 -0.85
C GLN A 302 -4.06 -25.45 -2.24
N LYS A 303 -5.20 -25.04 -2.82
CA LYS A 303 -5.62 -25.50 -4.16
C LYS A 303 -4.62 -25.09 -5.24
N THR A 304 -4.12 -23.86 -5.17
CA THR A 304 -3.27 -23.26 -6.21
C THR A 304 -1.77 -23.41 -5.94
N LYS A 305 -1.39 -23.98 -4.79
CA LYS A 305 -0.03 -23.96 -4.26
C LYS A 305 0.53 -22.53 -4.17
N GLY A 306 -0.35 -21.57 -3.91
CA GLY A 306 -0.03 -20.14 -3.85
C GLY A 306 0.31 -19.50 -5.20
N LYS A 307 0.13 -20.18 -6.33
CA LYS A 307 0.33 -19.57 -7.65
C LYS A 307 -0.82 -18.65 -8.01
N VAL A 308 -0.50 -17.44 -8.48
CA VAL A 308 -1.44 -16.46 -9.03
C VAL A 308 -1.14 -16.23 -10.52
N PRO A 309 -2.09 -15.65 -11.30
CA PRO A 309 -1.83 -15.32 -12.69
C PRO A 309 -0.57 -14.48 -12.87
N GLU A 310 0.18 -14.78 -13.93
CA GLU A 310 1.40 -14.08 -14.32
C GLU A 310 1.14 -13.17 -15.52
N PHE A 311 1.92 -12.11 -15.62
CA PHE A 311 1.92 -11.20 -16.76
C PHE A 311 3.35 -10.76 -17.08
N ILE A 312 3.52 -10.04 -18.20
CA ILE A 312 4.80 -9.43 -18.56
C ILE A 312 4.57 -8.02 -19.07
N ASN A 313 5.41 -7.07 -18.63
CA ASN A 313 5.33 -5.68 -19.04
C ASN A 313 6.68 -5.16 -19.61
N PRO A 314 7.03 -5.51 -20.86
CA PRO A 314 8.30 -5.09 -21.45
C PRO A 314 8.34 -3.57 -21.69
N LYS A 315 9.45 -2.95 -21.31
CA LYS A 315 9.73 -1.54 -21.66
C LYS A 315 10.44 -1.51 -23.01
N TYR A 316 9.83 -0.91 -24.03
CA TYR A 316 10.39 -0.84 -25.38
C TYR A 316 11.26 0.41 -25.59
N GLU A 317 12.20 0.34 -26.53
CA GLU A 317 13.06 1.48 -26.90
C GLU A 317 12.27 2.60 -27.61
N ASN A 318 11.24 2.22 -28.35
CA ASN A 318 10.37 3.12 -29.12
C ASN A 318 8.98 2.50 -29.32
N ASP A 319 8.06 3.29 -29.88
CA ASP A 319 6.66 2.90 -30.09
C ASP A 319 6.47 1.79 -31.13
N ALA A 320 7.49 1.46 -31.93
CA ALA A 320 7.43 0.33 -32.84
C ALA A 320 7.47 -1.03 -32.12
N LYS A 321 7.75 -1.04 -30.80
CA LYS A 321 7.75 -2.22 -29.92
C LYS A 321 8.57 -3.41 -30.44
N ARG A 322 9.69 -3.13 -31.13
CA ARG A 322 10.56 -4.17 -31.74
C ARG A 322 11.71 -4.63 -30.84
N ALA A 323 12.16 -3.78 -29.92
CA ALA A 323 13.30 -4.05 -29.05
C ALA A 323 13.02 -3.57 -27.63
N PHE A 324 13.45 -4.36 -26.64
CA PHE A 324 13.34 -3.99 -25.23
C PHE A 324 14.44 -3.00 -24.86
N ARG A 325 14.06 -1.90 -24.20
CA ARG A 325 14.99 -0.93 -23.61
C ARG A 325 15.83 -1.55 -22.50
N THR A 326 15.22 -2.46 -21.74
CA THR A 326 15.91 -3.29 -20.74
C THR A 326 15.29 -4.68 -20.71
N PRO A 327 16.06 -5.74 -20.39
CA PRO A 327 15.51 -7.09 -20.27
C PRO A 327 14.26 -7.14 -19.38
N ALA A 328 13.20 -7.78 -19.89
CA ALA A 328 11.91 -7.96 -19.23
C ALA A 328 11.90 -9.27 -18.41
N ARG A 329 10.92 -9.45 -17.53
CA ARG A 329 10.72 -10.69 -16.76
C ARG A 329 9.23 -10.93 -16.55
N LEU A 330 8.83 -12.18 -16.28
CA LEU A 330 7.49 -12.47 -15.78
C LEU A 330 7.27 -11.78 -14.43
N GLU A 331 6.04 -11.33 -14.21
CA GLU A 331 5.60 -10.63 -13.03
C GLU A 331 4.30 -11.24 -12.50
N SER A 332 4.09 -11.15 -11.19
CA SER A 332 2.85 -11.53 -10.52
C SER A 332 2.47 -10.50 -9.45
N LEU A 333 1.17 -10.31 -9.25
CA LEU A 333 0.64 -9.34 -8.29
C LEU A 333 -0.10 -10.05 -7.15
N MET A 334 0.16 -9.63 -5.92
CA MET A 334 -0.49 -10.19 -4.72
C MET A 334 -2.01 -10.00 -4.70
N GLN A 335 -2.52 -8.96 -5.36
CA GLN A 335 -3.95 -8.71 -5.45
C GLN A 335 -4.65 -9.63 -6.45
N ASP A 336 -3.91 -10.27 -7.37
CA ASP A 336 -4.49 -11.16 -8.38
C ASP A 336 -4.95 -12.50 -7.79
N ILE A 337 -4.66 -12.76 -6.51
CA ILE A 337 -5.35 -13.82 -5.76
C ILE A 337 -6.88 -13.65 -5.78
N ALA A 338 -7.38 -12.42 -5.97
CA ALA A 338 -8.80 -12.13 -6.17
C ALA A 338 -9.43 -12.98 -7.31
N LEU A 339 -8.65 -13.27 -8.36
CA LEU A 339 -9.10 -14.03 -9.53
C LEU A 339 -9.31 -15.52 -9.24
N LEU A 340 -8.77 -16.01 -8.12
CA LEU A 340 -8.80 -17.43 -7.74
C LEU A 340 -9.96 -17.79 -6.80
N PHE A 341 -10.69 -16.79 -6.30
CA PHE A 341 -11.94 -17.01 -5.56
C PHE A 341 -13.10 -17.27 -6.52
N GLU A 342 -14.11 -17.99 -6.06
CA GLU A 342 -15.32 -18.28 -6.84
C GLU A 342 -16.28 -17.08 -6.79
N ASN A 343 -15.85 -15.91 -7.25
CA ASN A 343 -16.50 -14.62 -7.01
C ASN A 343 -17.49 -14.15 -8.11
N HIS A 344 -18.30 -15.08 -8.59
CA HIS A 344 -19.23 -14.83 -9.69
C HIS A 344 -20.54 -14.18 -9.25
N TYR A 345 -21.10 -13.34 -10.11
CA TYR A 345 -22.46 -12.81 -9.93
C TYR A 345 -23.22 -12.73 -11.25
N ASP A 346 -24.52 -12.89 -11.17
CA ASP A 346 -25.44 -12.82 -12.31
C ASP A 346 -26.01 -11.40 -12.41
N LEU A 347 -26.04 -10.87 -13.63
CA LEU A 347 -26.90 -9.73 -13.93
C LEU A 347 -28.33 -10.25 -14.01
N ALA A 348 -29.28 -9.60 -13.32
CA ALA A 348 -30.68 -9.94 -13.48
C ALA A 348 -31.08 -9.88 -14.96
N GLU A 349 -31.78 -10.93 -15.45
CA GLU A 349 -32.00 -11.26 -16.87
C GLU A 349 -32.65 -10.14 -17.72
N ASP A 350 -33.17 -9.07 -17.13
CA ASP A 350 -33.89 -7.99 -17.82
C ASP A 350 -33.09 -6.70 -18.11
N THR A 351 -31.77 -6.66 -17.85
CA THR A 351 -30.98 -5.41 -17.97
C THR A 351 -30.18 -5.26 -19.26
N ALA A 352 -30.24 -6.24 -20.18
CA ALA A 352 -29.55 -6.16 -21.47
C ALA A 352 -30.08 -5.07 -22.41
N SER A 353 -31.17 -4.37 -22.07
CA SER A 353 -31.83 -3.36 -22.93
C SER A 353 -31.93 -1.96 -22.33
N ALA A 354 -31.35 -1.65 -21.17
CA ALA A 354 -31.56 -0.35 -20.56
C ALA A 354 -30.25 0.33 -20.15
N VAL A 355 -29.88 1.36 -20.92
CA VAL A 355 -29.13 2.53 -20.47
C VAL A 355 -29.99 3.23 -19.40
N SER A 356 -30.07 2.65 -18.22
CA SER A 356 -30.80 3.17 -17.06
C SER A 356 -29.77 3.57 -16.01
N ALA A 357 -29.92 4.79 -15.47
CA ALA A 357 -29.01 5.40 -14.49
C ALA A 357 -29.03 4.73 -13.10
N ALA A 358 -29.70 3.59 -12.93
CA ALA A 358 -29.69 2.79 -11.70
C ALA A 358 -28.89 1.50 -11.94
N PRO A 359 -27.92 1.14 -11.06
CA PRO A 359 -27.14 -0.07 -11.23
C PRO A 359 -28.07 -1.30 -11.22
N PRO A 360 -27.87 -2.27 -12.13
CA PRO A 360 -28.65 -3.50 -12.14
C PRO A 360 -28.56 -4.16 -10.76
N GLN A 361 -29.67 -4.74 -10.28
CA GLN A 361 -29.64 -5.54 -9.06
C GLN A 361 -28.82 -6.81 -9.32
N CYS A 362 -27.52 -6.76 -9.02
CA CYS A 362 -26.62 -7.90 -9.12
C CYS A 362 -26.93 -8.90 -8.01
N ARG A 363 -27.24 -10.15 -8.37
CA ARG A 363 -27.32 -11.24 -7.40
C ARG A 363 -25.94 -11.87 -7.30
N ILE A 364 -25.28 -11.70 -6.15
CA ILE A 364 -24.02 -12.39 -5.87
C ILE A 364 -24.32 -13.88 -5.65
N VAL A 365 -23.75 -14.73 -6.49
CA VAL A 365 -23.97 -16.20 -6.46
C VAL A 365 -22.77 -16.91 -5.83
N GLY A 366 -21.58 -16.30 -5.94
CA GLY A 366 -20.34 -16.82 -5.39
C GLY A 366 -19.82 -16.09 -4.16
N GLU A 367 -18.52 -16.19 -3.94
CA GLU A 367 -17.81 -15.55 -2.85
C GLU A 367 -17.74 -14.03 -3.01
N ARG A 368 -17.86 -13.29 -1.90
CA ARG A 368 -17.94 -11.84 -1.93
C ARG A 368 -16.56 -11.19 -1.86
N ILE A 369 -16.16 -10.56 -2.96
CA ILE A 369 -15.02 -9.63 -2.97
C ILE A 369 -15.56 -8.21 -3.05
N GLY A 370 -15.08 -7.34 -2.16
CA GLY A 370 -15.51 -5.95 -2.08
C GLY A 370 -14.36 -4.98 -1.85
N GLY A 371 -14.70 -3.71 -1.67
CA GLY A 371 -13.75 -2.67 -1.33
C GLY A 371 -14.31 -1.69 -0.31
N THR A 372 -13.46 -1.25 0.61
CA THR A 372 -13.77 -0.19 1.59
C THR A 372 -13.12 1.10 1.13
N VAL A 373 -13.92 2.12 0.82
CA VAL A 373 -13.43 3.39 0.31
C VAL A 373 -13.20 4.38 1.46
N PHE A 374 -11.93 4.76 1.66
CA PHE A 374 -11.51 5.79 2.61
C PHE A 374 -11.25 7.12 1.91
N ALA A 375 -11.20 8.20 2.69
CA ALA A 375 -10.79 9.49 2.17
C ALA A 375 -9.32 9.46 1.69
N ARG A 376 -9.01 10.19 0.62
CA ARG A 376 -7.67 10.15 -0.02
C ARG A 376 -6.49 10.44 0.91
N TRP A 377 -6.70 11.29 1.91
CA TRP A 377 -5.65 11.67 2.87
C TRP A 377 -5.22 10.50 3.78
N THR A 378 -5.97 9.40 3.83
CA THR A 378 -5.57 8.15 4.50
C THR A 378 -4.63 7.29 3.66
N TYR A 379 -4.19 7.76 2.48
CA TYR A 379 -3.16 7.13 1.67
C TYR A 379 -1.94 8.04 1.55
N ALA A 380 -0.84 7.61 2.17
CA ALA A 380 0.40 8.38 2.30
C ALA A 380 1.64 7.51 2.04
N PRO A 381 1.79 6.92 0.83
CA PRO A 381 2.98 6.16 0.46
C PRO A 381 4.19 7.07 0.26
N VAL A 382 5.38 6.50 0.36
CA VAL A 382 6.64 7.14 -0.05
C VAL A 382 7.20 6.36 -1.22
N LYS A 383 6.90 6.79 -2.46
CA LYS A 383 7.24 6.04 -3.68
C LYS A 383 7.96 6.83 -4.76
N ASN A 384 8.06 8.15 -4.65
CA ASN A 384 8.69 9.00 -5.66
C ASN A 384 9.94 9.69 -5.11
N HIS A 385 10.96 9.80 -5.97
CA HIS A 385 12.13 10.65 -5.71
C HIS A 385 11.73 12.14 -5.68
N PHE A 386 12.54 12.99 -5.02
CA PHE A 386 12.22 14.41 -4.87
C PHE A 386 11.99 15.14 -6.21
N ASP A 387 12.77 14.82 -7.25
CA ASP A 387 12.59 15.42 -8.58
C ASP A 387 11.22 15.12 -9.21
N GLU A 388 10.70 13.90 -8.98
CA GLU A 388 9.37 13.51 -9.45
C GLU A 388 8.28 14.15 -8.59
N VAL A 389 8.51 14.27 -7.28
CA VAL A 389 7.62 14.99 -6.36
C VAL A 389 7.42 16.41 -6.85
N GLU A 390 8.51 17.12 -7.16
CA GLU A 390 8.42 18.52 -7.58
C GLU A 390 7.65 18.67 -8.90
N LYS A 391 7.90 17.79 -9.89
CA LYS A 391 7.14 17.73 -11.15
C LYS A 391 5.66 17.48 -10.90
N LYS A 392 5.32 16.54 -10.02
CA LYS A 392 3.92 16.20 -9.69
C LYS A 392 3.21 17.35 -8.98
N VAL A 393 3.87 18.04 -8.05
CA VAL A 393 3.29 19.21 -7.38
C VAL A 393 3.00 20.33 -8.38
N ARG A 394 3.95 20.64 -9.28
CA ARG A 394 3.73 21.65 -10.34
C ARG A 394 2.59 21.29 -11.29
N ALA A 395 2.36 19.99 -11.52
CA ALA A 395 1.26 19.47 -12.33
C ALA A 395 -0.04 19.22 -11.52
N HIS A 396 -0.14 19.71 -10.29
CA HIS A 396 -1.30 19.51 -9.40
C HIS A 396 -1.69 18.04 -9.15
N MET A 397 -0.72 17.14 -9.25
CA MET A 397 -0.86 15.71 -8.95
C MET A 397 -0.42 15.38 -7.53
N GLU A 398 -0.80 14.19 -7.02
CA GLU A 398 -0.31 13.75 -5.72
C GLU A 398 1.21 13.48 -5.76
N PRO A 399 1.98 14.10 -4.84
CA PRO A 399 3.44 13.97 -4.85
C PRO A 399 3.93 12.60 -4.40
N TYR A 400 3.28 11.97 -3.42
CA TYR A 400 3.69 10.67 -2.84
C TYR A 400 5.19 10.55 -2.53
N GLY A 401 5.75 11.63 -1.98
CA GLY A 401 7.13 11.71 -1.51
C GLY A 401 7.22 11.72 0.02
N ALA A 402 8.43 11.60 0.54
CA ALA A 402 8.69 11.54 1.97
C ALA A 402 8.13 12.76 2.72
N THR A 403 8.30 13.97 2.16
CA THR A 403 7.73 15.22 2.68
C THR A 403 6.21 15.11 2.89
N SER A 404 5.48 14.76 1.82
CA SER A 404 4.03 14.71 1.84
C SER A 404 3.48 13.59 2.73
N ALA A 405 4.22 12.49 2.88
CA ALA A 405 3.81 11.39 3.74
C ALA A 405 3.96 11.76 5.22
N GLU A 406 5.06 12.42 5.59
CA GLU A 406 5.29 12.90 6.94
C GLU A 406 4.29 14.00 7.34
N GLU A 407 4.00 14.94 6.44
CA GLU A 407 2.94 15.95 6.63
C GLU A 407 1.56 15.30 6.85
N LYS A 408 1.15 14.38 5.97
CA LYS A 408 -0.13 13.65 6.10
C LYS A 408 -0.21 12.85 7.40
N TYR A 409 0.91 12.29 7.87
CA TYR A 409 0.95 11.60 9.16
C TYR A 409 0.64 12.58 10.32
N TYR A 410 1.26 13.75 10.36
CA TYR A 410 0.96 14.73 11.40
C TYR A 410 -0.46 15.29 11.30
N ASP A 411 -0.97 15.56 10.10
CA ASP A 411 -2.36 15.94 9.87
C ASP A 411 -3.33 14.90 10.42
N LEU A 412 -3.02 13.62 10.17
CA LEU A 412 -3.82 12.52 10.68
C LEU A 412 -3.88 12.51 12.21
N ILE A 413 -2.75 12.69 12.90
CA ILE A 413 -2.76 12.74 14.36
C ILE A 413 -3.58 13.94 14.85
N ARG A 414 -3.39 15.12 14.24
CA ARG A 414 -4.16 16.33 14.58
C ARG A 414 -5.67 16.12 14.39
N ALA A 415 -6.08 15.56 13.26
CA ALA A 415 -7.50 15.28 12.97
C ALA A 415 -8.12 14.33 14.01
N ARG A 416 -7.37 13.32 14.47
CA ARG A 416 -7.83 12.39 15.50
C ARG A 416 -7.92 13.03 16.88
N LEU A 417 -6.97 13.90 17.24
CA LEU A 417 -7.02 14.68 18.47
C LEU A 417 -8.23 15.62 18.48
N CYS A 418 -8.51 16.28 17.36
CA CYS A 418 -9.72 17.10 17.21
C CYS A 418 -11.01 16.28 17.26
N ALA A 419 -11.02 15.06 16.71
CA ALA A 419 -12.17 14.14 16.82
C ALA A 419 -12.48 13.69 18.27
N VAL A 420 -11.53 13.85 19.20
CA VAL A 420 -11.77 13.62 20.64
C VAL A 420 -11.96 14.92 21.43
N GLY A 421 -12.02 16.06 20.76
CA GLY A 421 -12.39 17.35 21.34
C GLY A 421 -11.26 18.36 21.56
N LEU A 422 -10.00 18.02 21.21
CA LEU A 422 -8.91 19.00 21.32
C LEU A 422 -9.10 20.12 20.29
N ARG A 423 -8.88 21.37 20.69
CA ARG A 423 -8.88 22.50 19.78
C ARG A 423 -7.44 22.79 19.37
N LEU A 424 -7.07 22.35 18.17
CA LEU A 424 -5.77 22.65 17.59
C LEU A 424 -5.90 23.83 16.61
N PRO A 425 -4.95 24.78 16.63
CA PRO A 425 -5.05 26.03 15.88
C PRO A 425 -4.98 25.88 14.35
N THR A 426 -4.68 24.69 13.83
CA THR A 426 -4.43 24.45 12.40
C THR A 426 -5.56 23.75 11.65
N LEU A 427 -6.69 23.44 12.28
CA LEU A 427 -7.88 22.88 11.60
C LEU A 427 -9.05 23.87 11.61
N PRO A 428 -9.81 24.02 10.51
CA PRO A 428 -10.97 24.90 10.47
C PRO A 428 -12.02 24.51 11.52
N HIS A 429 -12.53 25.50 12.25
CA HIS A 429 -13.74 25.35 13.06
C HIS A 429 -14.96 25.21 12.15
N GLY A 430 -15.67 24.09 12.27
CA GLY A 430 -17.10 23.99 11.89
C GLY A 430 -17.40 23.85 10.40
N GLY A 431 -17.97 22.70 10.03
CA GLY A 431 -18.59 22.46 8.74
C GLY A 431 -18.96 20.99 8.64
N ASP A 432 -20.26 20.70 8.63
CA ASP A 432 -20.83 19.37 8.74
C ASP A 432 -20.27 18.34 7.75
N GLY A 433 -20.03 17.14 8.26
CA GLY A 433 -19.86 15.94 7.47
C GLY A 433 -18.45 15.70 6.93
N ALA A 434 -18.01 14.45 7.02
CA ALA A 434 -16.74 13.91 6.53
C ALA A 434 -16.49 14.07 5.00
N ALA A 435 -17.24 14.94 4.31
CA ALA A 435 -17.23 15.12 2.87
C ALA A 435 -16.37 16.30 2.38
N SER A 436 -15.96 17.26 3.23
CA SER A 436 -15.18 18.43 2.77
C SER A 436 -13.65 18.34 3.01
N LEU A 437 -13.17 17.26 3.65
CA LEU A 437 -11.73 17.00 3.84
C LEU A 437 -10.95 16.81 2.52
N GLY A 438 -11.64 16.67 1.37
CA GLY A 438 -11.05 16.44 0.07
C GLY A 438 -10.47 17.68 -0.63
N THR A 439 -10.91 18.89 -0.28
CA THR A 439 -10.51 20.13 -0.97
C THR A 439 -10.82 21.43 -0.20
N ALA A 440 -11.40 21.41 1.01
CA ALA A 440 -11.69 22.62 1.77
C ALA A 440 -10.50 23.05 2.66
N ALA A 441 -9.84 24.14 2.27
CA ALA A 441 -9.15 25.12 3.13
C ALA A 441 -8.50 24.60 4.45
N TRP A 442 -7.53 23.68 4.35
CA TRP A 442 -6.54 23.46 5.40
C TRP A 442 -5.45 24.51 5.27
N LEU A 443 -5.50 25.61 6.01
CA LEU A 443 -4.37 26.54 5.98
C LEU A 443 -4.16 27.21 7.34
N LYS A 444 -3.14 26.71 8.04
CA LYS A 444 -2.08 27.63 8.47
C LYS A 444 -1.73 28.47 7.22
N THR A 445 -1.98 29.78 7.24
CA THR A 445 -1.84 30.64 6.05
C THR A 445 -0.42 30.66 5.50
N GLN A 446 0.55 30.21 6.28
CA GLN A 446 1.94 30.03 5.90
C GLN A 446 2.40 28.61 6.20
N PRO A 447 3.13 27.95 5.28
CA PRO A 447 3.76 26.67 5.56
C PRO A 447 4.89 26.84 6.58
N ASP A 448 5.22 25.76 7.29
CA ASP A 448 6.35 25.76 8.22
C ASP A 448 7.69 25.82 7.50
N VAL A 449 7.75 25.26 6.28
CA VAL A 449 8.95 25.26 5.45
C VAL A 449 8.60 25.22 3.96
N TYR A 450 9.36 25.98 3.17
CA TYR A 450 9.47 25.80 1.73
C TYR A 450 10.74 24.99 1.45
N ILE A 451 10.58 23.82 0.84
CA ILE A 451 11.67 22.91 0.49
C ILE A 451 12.19 23.25 -0.91
N SER A 452 11.28 23.65 -1.81
CA SER A 452 11.59 24.33 -3.06
C SER A 452 10.55 25.43 -3.32
N GLU A 453 10.62 26.09 -4.48
CA GLU A 453 9.59 27.04 -4.91
C GLU A 453 8.20 26.39 -5.01
N ALA A 454 8.14 25.10 -5.33
CA ALA A 454 6.90 24.35 -5.49
C ALA A 454 6.53 23.52 -4.25
N VAL A 455 7.51 22.91 -3.59
CA VAL A 455 7.27 21.96 -2.49
C VAL A 455 7.34 22.65 -1.14
N ARG A 456 6.27 22.51 -0.36
CA ARG A 456 6.13 23.04 1.01
C ARG A 456 5.66 21.96 1.98
N ALA A 457 5.75 22.23 3.28
CA ALA A 457 5.17 21.35 4.31
C ALA A 457 4.60 22.13 5.51
N CYS A 458 3.47 21.65 6.04
CA CYS A 458 2.81 22.09 7.26
C CYS A 458 2.89 20.99 8.34
N LEU A 459 3.96 20.99 9.11
CA LEU A 459 4.30 19.95 10.08
C LEU A 459 3.78 20.26 11.49
N LEU A 460 3.69 21.54 11.88
CA LEU A 460 3.37 21.96 13.25
C LEU A 460 1.88 22.33 13.44
N PRO A 461 1.31 22.16 14.65
CA PRO A 461 1.90 21.45 15.78
C PRO A 461 2.03 19.96 15.47
N ASN A 462 3.19 19.39 15.79
CA ASN A 462 3.43 17.96 15.60
C ASN A 462 3.22 17.23 16.93
N VAL A 463 2.32 16.26 16.90
CA VAL A 463 2.05 15.39 18.04
C VAL A 463 2.44 13.97 17.65
N VAL A 464 3.30 13.35 18.44
CA VAL A 464 3.76 11.97 18.25
C VAL A 464 3.31 11.17 19.46
N LEU A 465 2.59 10.09 19.19
CA LEU A 465 1.99 9.25 20.21
C LEU A 465 2.42 7.81 19.99
N ASP A 466 2.55 7.05 21.07
CA ASP A 466 2.71 5.60 20.97
C ASP A 466 1.61 4.96 20.12
N PRO A 467 1.91 3.91 19.33
CA PRO A 467 0.92 3.24 18.49
C PRO A 467 -0.34 2.78 19.25
N ALA A 468 -0.18 2.39 20.53
CA ALA A 468 -1.29 1.96 21.38
C ALA A 468 -2.28 3.09 21.75
N ALA A 469 -1.87 4.35 21.62
CA ALA A 469 -2.69 5.52 21.88
C ALA A 469 -3.53 5.96 20.67
N LEU A 470 -3.20 5.50 19.45
CA LEU A 470 -3.87 5.93 18.21
C LEU A 470 -5.39 5.67 18.15
N PRO A 471 -5.97 4.58 18.71
CA PRO A 471 -7.42 4.39 18.72
C PRO A 471 -8.17 5.55 19.40
N LEU A 472 -9.30 6.00 18.84
CA LEU A 472 -10.05 7.14 19.40
C LEU A 472 -10.46 6.92 20.88
N ALA A 473 -10.78 5.69 21.26
CA ALA A 473 -11.08 5.34 22.65
C ALA A 473 -9.86 5.49 23.58
N SER A 474 -8.65 5.24 23.08
CA SER A 474 -7.41 5.50 23.83
C SER A 474 -7.15 6.99 23.94
N LEU A 475 -7.30 7.75 22.85
CA LEU A 475 -7.16 9.21 22.86
C LEU A 475 -8.13 9.90 23.84
N ARG A 476 -9.42 9.47 23.89
CA ARG A 476 -10.40 10.00 24.86
C ARG A 476 -10.00 9.75 26.31
N ARG A 477 -9.31 8.64 26.59
CA ARG A 477 -8.79 8.34 27.94
C ARG A 477 -7.52 9.13 28.25
N MET A 478 -6.66 9.33 27.24
CA MET A 478 -5.46 10.16 27.37
C MET A 478 -5.82 11.63 27.59
N PHE A 479 -6.89 12.13 26.98
CA PHE A 479 -7.35 13.51 27.11
C PHE A 479 -8.80 13.56 27.64
N PRO A 480 -9.02 13.35 28.95
CA PRO A 480 -10.37 13.31 29.53
C PRO A 480 -11.06 14.69 29.54
N HIS A 481 -10.28 15.77 29.55
CA HIS A 481 -10.78 17.15 29.56
C HIS A 481 -10.12 17.97 28.44
N PRO A 482 -10.37 17.63 27.17
CA PRO A 482 -9.65 18.20 26.03
C PRO A 482 -9.77 19.73 25.91
N GLN A 483 -10.83 20.32 26.48
CA GLN A 483 -11.03 21.76 26.58
C GLN A 483 -10.04 22.48 27.52
N GLN A 484 -9.33 21.75 28.39
CA GLN A 484 -8.29 22.27 29.28
C GLN A 484 -6.88 22.01 28.73
N VAL A 485 -6.77 21.54 27.49
CA VAL A 485 -5.50 21.26 26.83
C VAL A 485 -5.32 22.23 25.66
N CYS A 486 -4.33 23.10 25.78
CA CYS A 486 -3.93 24.09 24.78
C CYS A 486 -2.55 23.71 24.24
N ILE A 487 -2.47 23.46 22.93
CA ILE A 487 -1.22 23.20 22.21
C ILE A 487 -1.11 24.27 21.12
N THR A 488 -0.12 25.16 21.23
CA THR A 488 0.05 26.25 20.26
C THR A 488 0.51 25.74 18.88
N GLU A 489 0.42 26.57 17.86
CA GLU A 489 0.76 26.21 16.47
C GLU A 489 2.23 25.87 16.21
N ARG A 490 3.12 26.23 17.14
CA ARG A 490 4.57 26.00 17.08
C ARG A 490 5.02 24.84 17.95
N SER A 491 4.09 24.18 18.62
CA SER A 491 4.40 23.21 19.66
C SER A 491 4.70 21.82 19.12
N THR A 492 5.51 21.10 19.86
CA THR A 492 5.80 19.67 19.69
C THR A 492 5.40 18.92 20.94
N LEU A 493 4.55 17.91 20.81
CA LEU A 493 4.18 17.03 21.92
C LEU A 493 4.54 15.59 21.58
N ILE A 494 5.40 14.96 22.39
CA ILE A 494 5.74 13.55 22.28
C ILE A 494 5.22 12.86 23.54
N VAL A 495 4.42 11.80 23.38
CA VAL A 495 3.84 11.04 24.50
C VAL A 495 4.14 9.57 24.34
N GLU A 496 4.85 9.03 25.33
CA GLU A 496 5.27 7.63 25.41
C GLU A 496 4.77 7.02 26.72
N GLY A 497 4.38 5.75 26.70
CA GLY A 497 3.89 5.01 27.86
C GLY A 497 2.45 5.34 28.27
N HIS A 498 2.11 4.99 29.51
CA HIS A 498 0.78 5.16 30.07
C HIS A 498 0.63 6.57 30.69
N VAL A 499 0.04 7.49 29.91
CA VAL A 499 -0.10 8.91 30.27
C VAL A 499 -1.56 9.36 30.17
N VAL A 500 -1.97 10.22 31.11
CA VAL A 500 -3.24 10.97 31.08
C VAL A 500 -2.92 12.46 31.21
N ILE A 501 -3.50 13.28 30.33
CA ILE A 501 -3.32 14.73 30.29
C ILE A 501 -4.67 15.37 30.57
N GLU A 502 -4.92 15.71 31.83
CA GLU A 502 -6.14 16.38 32.27
C GLU A 502 -6.15 17.86 31.87
N SER A 503 -5.01 18.55 32.07
CA SER A 503 -4.84 19.94 31.64
C SER A 503 -3.38 20.26 31.34
N LEU A 504 -3.17 21.00 30.25
CA LEU A 504 -1.84 21.34 29.74
C LEU A 504 -1.91 22.64 28.94
N HIS A 505 -0.99 23.57 29.18
CA HIS A 505 -0.69 24.66 28.26
C HIS A 505 0.72 24.46 27.70
N LEU A 506 0.83 24.15 26.41
CA LEU A 506 2.09 23.90 25.73
C LEU A 506 2.37 24.94 24.64
N ASP A 507 3.38 25.78 24.85
CA ASP A 507 4.01 26.66 23.86
C ASP A 507 5.51 26.33 23.73
N GLY A 508 5.83 25.41 22.81
CA GLY A 508 7.18 24.87 22.65
C GLY A 508 7.17 23.35 22.56
N ALA A 509 8.25 22.70 22.94
CA ALA A 509 8.38 21.25 22.85
C ALA A 509 8.34 20.57 24.22
N LEU A 510 7.52 19.53 24.33
CA LEU A 510 7.34 18.69 25.52
C LEU A 510 7.38 17.21 25.13
N ARG A 511 8.19 16.44 25.86
CA ARG A 511 8.18 14.98 25.84
C ARG A 511 7.67 14.47 27.18
N VAL A 512 6.65 13.63 27.17
CA VAL A 512 6.05 13.00 28.36
C VAL A 512 6.30 11.50 28.29
N VAL A 513 6.97 10.96 29.30
CA VAL A 513 7.32 9.54 29.40
C VAL A 513 6.63 8.95 30.63
N GLY A 514 5.51 8.30 30.40
CA GLY A 514 4.80 7.53 31.41
C GLY A 514 5.43 6.14 31.63
N PRO A 515 4.98 5.41 32.67
CA PRO A 515 5.38 4.03 32.86
C PRO A 515 4.92 3.14 31.69
N ALA A 516 5.58 2.00 31.51
CA ALA A 516 5.13 1.01 30.54
C ALA A 516 3.68 0.59 30.82
N LYS A 517 2.92 0.31 29.75
CA LYS A 517 1.51 -0.05 29.91
C LYS A 517 1.38 -1.33 30.73
N GLY A 518 0.63 -1.26 31.84
CA GLY A 518 0.44 -2.38 32.77
C GLY A 518 1.50 -2.50 33.86
N SER A 519 2.56 -1.68 33.85
CA SER A 519 3.59 -1.69 34.91
C SER A 519 3.25 -0.78 36.11
N GLY A 520 2.16 0.00 36.04
CA GLY A 520 1.77 0.92 37.10
C GLY A 520 0.61 1.86 36.74
N PRO A 521 0.20 2.74 37.67
CA PRO A 521 -0.78 3.80 37.39
C PRO A 521 -0.26 4.76 36.30
N PRO A 522 -1.16 5.44 35.58
CA PRO A 522 -0.73 6.41 34.56
C PRO A 522 0.01 7.59 35.20
N LEU A 523 0.94 8.17 34.43
CA LEU A 523 1.45 9.51 34.72
C LEU A 523 0.37 10.54 34.36
N VAL A 524 -0.14 11.26 35.35
CA VAL A 524 -1.23 12.24 35.18
C VAL A 524 -0.68 13.66 35.17
N LEU A 525 -0.96 14.42 34.12
CA LEU A 525 -0.62 15.84 34.00
C LEU A 525 -1.86 16.68 34.29
N THR A 526 -1.79 17.49 35.34
CA THR A 526 -2.86 18.40 35.77
C THR A 526 -2.25 19.76 36.12
N GLY A 527 -2.74 20.83 35.50
CA GLY A 527 -2.31 22.21 35.75
C GLY A 527 -0.96 22.59 35.13
N VAL A 528 -0.40 21.76 34.24
CA VAL A 528 0.98 21.91 33.74
C VAL A 528 1.07 23.00 32.67
N THR A 529 2.04 23.91 32.80
CA THR A 529 2.38 24.91 31.77
C THR A 529 3.83 24.77 31.32
N VAL A 530 4.04 24.61 30.03
CA VAL A 530 5.38 24.49 29.43
C VAL A 530 5.56 25.54 28.36
N GLN A 531 6.54 26.43 28.56
CA GLN A 531 6.97 27.44 27.60
C GLN A 531 8.47 27.32 27.35
N ASN A 532 8.86 27.12 26.10
CA ASN A 532 10.28 27.07 25.69
C ASN A 532 10.47 27.38 24.20
N GLU A 533 11.74 27.46 23.76
CA GLU A 533 12.09 27.73 22.36
C GLU A 533 11.58 26.69 21.37
N GLY A 534 11.16 25.51 21.84
CA GLY A 534 10.54 24.47 21.03
C GLY A 534 11.42 23.97 19.90
N TRP A 535 10.76 23.46 18.86
CA TRP A 535 11.40 23.02 17.63
C TRP A 535 11.07 24.01 16.51
N CYS A 536 11.94 24.09 15.52
CA CYS A 536 11.60 24.74 14.25
C CYS A 536 12.01 23.87 13.07
N VAL A 537 11.38 24.11 11.92
CA VAL A 537 11.63 23.36 10.69
C VAL A 537 12.46 24.24 9.76
N ARG A 538 13.54 23.69 9.20
CA ARG A 538 14.36 24.39 8.20
C ARG A 538 14.56 23.53 6.96
N PRO A 539 14.68 24.13 5.76
CA PRO A 539 15.01 23.38 4.57
C PRO A 539 16.44 22.85 4.66
N VAL A 540 16.69 21.75 3.95
CA VAL A 540 18.03 21.19 3.81
C VAL A 540 18.85 22.08 2.87
N ARG A 541 20.07 22.44 3.29
CA ARG A 541 20.96 23.33 2.52
C ARG A 541 22.22 22.64 2.00
N SER A 542 22.54 21.45 2.50
CA SER A 542 23.73 20.69 2.10
C SER A 542 23.33 19.33 1.57
N LEU A 543 23.90 18.98 0.40
CA LEU A 543 23.80 17.66 -0.21
C LEU A 543 24.60 16.59 0.56
N ASP A 544 25.45 16.98 1.52
CA ASP A 544 26.18 16.06 2.40
C ASP A 544 25.33 15.53 3.57
N SER A 545 24.04 15.89 3.63
CA SER A 545 23.12 15.42 4.67
C SER A 545 22.81 13.93 4.47
N GLU A 546 22.38 13.25 5.54
CA GLU A 546 21.92 11.86 5.45
C GLU A 546 20.78 11.71 4.43
N GLU A 547 20.73 10.56 3.74
CA GLU A 547 19.74 10.29 2.68
C GLU A 547 18.30 10.50 3.17
N VAL A 548 17.99 10.09 4.41
CA VAL A 548 16.66 10.28 5.03
C VAL A 548 16.25 11.76 5.16
N ILE A 549 17.24 12.66 5.31
CA ILE A 549 17.05 14.11 5.37
C ILE A 549 16.90 14.66 3.95
N LEU A 550 17.73 14.21 3.00
CA LEU A 550 17.65 14.61 1.60
C LEU A 550 16.31 14.24 0.96
N MET A 551 15.79 13.03 1.22
CA MET A 551 14.52 12.55 0.68
C MET A 551 13.32 13.41 1.11
N ARG A 552 13.32 13.93 2.34
CA ARG A 552 12.22 14.76 2.87
C ARG A 552 12.45 16.26 2.66
N GLY A 553 13.70 16.69 2.45
CA GLY A 553 14.07 18.06 2.11
C GLY A 553 13.99 19.08 3.26
N PHE A 554 13.71 18.65 4.49
CA PHE A 554 13.75 19.50 5.70
C PHE A 554 14.34 18.76 6.89
N VAL A 555 14.66 19.51 7.95
CA VAL A 555 15.10 18.98 9.24
C VAL A 555 14.45 19.77 10.38
N PHE A 556 14.10 19.05 11.46
CA PHE A 556 13.71 19.65 12.73
C PHE A 556 14.95 20.08 13.52
N GLU A 557 15.09 21.37 13.76
CA GLU A 557 16.06 21.93 14.69
C GLU A 557 15.43 21.98 16.10
N LYS A 558 15.91 21.10 16.98
CA LYS A 558 15.40 20.92 18.34
C LYS A 558 16.04 21.94 19.31
N ARG A 559 15.58 23.19 19.28
CA ARG A 559 16.19 24.28 20.07
C ARG A 559 16.00 24.11 21.58
N ALA A 560 14.81 23.67 22.00
CA ALA A 560 14.55 23.26 23.38
C ALA A 560 13.56 22.10 23.41
N THR A 561 13.58 21.29 24.47
CA THR A 561 12.56 20.27 24.77
C THR A 561 12.52 20.07 26.27
N HIS A 562 11.35 20.27 26.87
CA HIS A 562 11.13 19.89 28.26
C HIS A 562 10.75 18.41 28.33
N VAL A 563 11.21 17.70 29.35
CA VAL A 563 10.92 16.27 29.56
C VAL A 563 10.22 16.10 30.90
N ILE A 564 9.04 15.47 30.89
CA ILE A 564 8.32 15.06 32.09
C ILE A 564 8.30 13.53 32.12
N ASP A 565 8.74 12.97 33.24
CA ASP A 565 8.70 11.54 33.54
C ASP A 565 8.10 11.28 34.92
N THR A 566 8.10 10.01 35.36
CA THR A 566 7.57 9.62 36.68
C THR A 566 8.33 10.19 37.87
N ASN A 567 9.53 10.74 37.68
CA ASN A 567 10.34 11.36 38.73
C ASN A 567 10.21 12.88 38.75
N THR A 568 9.47 13.45 37.79
CA THR A 568 9.33 14.90 37.64
C THR A 568 8.35 15.46 38.67
N ASP A 569 8.79 16.48 39.42
CA ASP A 569 7.96 17.22 40.37
C ASP A 569 7.07 18.23 39.65
N LEU A 570 5.83 17.82 39.34
CA LEU A 570 4.86 18.62 38.59
C LEU A 570 4.42 19.90 39.30
N SER A 571 4.64 20.04 40.62
CA SER A 571 4.25 21.25 41.36
C SER A 571 5.05 22.50 40.96
N LYS A 572 6.12 22.32 40.20
CA LYS A 572 7.03 23.37 39.71
C LYS A 572 6.74 23.81 38.28
N LEU A 573 5.71 23.23 37.64
CA LEU A 573 5.36 23.42 36.23
C LEU A 573 3.96 24.00 36.05
#